data_AF-A0A845JSH7-F1
#
_entry.id   AF-A0A845JSH7-F1
#
_cell.length_a   1.000
_cell.length_b   1.000
_cell.length_c   1.000
_cell.angle_alpha   90.00
_cell.angle_beta   90.00
_cell.angle_gamma   90.00
#
_symmetry.space_group_name_H-M   'P 1'
#
loop_
_entity.id
_entity.type
_entity.pdbx_description
1 polymer ?
#
loop_
_entity_poly.entity_id
_entity_poly.type
_entity_poly.pdbx_seq_one_letter_code
_entity_poly.pdbx_strand_id
1 'polypeptide(L)'
;MNFYLKPFSKNESGFTLLELILSLAIVGIIIALGLGGVRLGVTARDAGEKKVDTYQRLRIITEQLTQKLQSTYPVFVTQKDGVPISQGNRVMAFEGNSNSLRFVTFSTPITAVGQDTWTHEVQFYLGKHPETEKQGLIMMEKEILNGNIFSPINPNDDTTQYFLLAEDVTELKLRYYEVKKLQKQEVEELNGLTHSGQWVNRVFMNPFQVDQKPPSNPLLAFEKANKISLPRAVEISIGITPKRDENSDEDKEDPETFFSPPLVVLLNSGMEIAVPEKKEEENEKA
;
A
#
# COMPACT_ATOMS: atom_id res chain seq x y z
N MET A 1 -12.33 -81.71 62.24
CA MET A 1 -12.04 -80.98 60.99
C MET A 1 -11.46 -79.62 61.40
N ASN A 2 -10.13 -79.48 61.44
CA ASN A 2 -9.47 -78.23 61.86
C ASN A 2 -9.34 -77.29 60.65
N PHE A 3 -9.96 -76.12 60.74
CA PHE A 3 -9.77 -75.03 59.77
C PHE A 3 -8.52 -74.23 60.17
N TYR A 4 -7.45 -74.34 59.38
CA TYR A 4 -6.30 -73.45 59.46
C TYR A 4 -6.66 -72.11 58.80
N LEU A 5 -6.88 -71.08 59.61
CA LEU A 5 -6.87 -69.71 59.12
C LEU A 5 -5.42 -69.32 58.84
N LYS A 6 -5.10 -69.14 57.56
CA LYS A 6 -3.83 -68.61 57.09
C LYS A 6 -3.75 -67.14 57.51
N PRO A 7 -2.76 -66.70 58.32
CA PRO A 7 -2.61 -65.28 58.58
C PRO A 7 -2.20 -64.60 57.27
N PHE A 8 -2.97 -63.61 56.83
CA PHE A 8 -2.49 -62.66 55.83
C PHE A 8 -1.33 -61.90 56.47
N SER A 9 -0.10 -62.25 56.09
CA SER A 9 1.06 -61.44 56.41
C SER A 9 0.89 -60.09 55.72
N LYS A 10 0.51 -59.08 56.50
CA LYS A 10 0.49 -57.71 56.05
C LYS A 10 1.95 -57.29 55.90
N ASN A 11 2.47 -57.36 54.67
CA ASN A 11 3.75 -56.74 54.34
C ASN A 11 3.56 -55.23 54.46
N GLU A 12 3.85 -54.67 55.64
CA GLU A 12 4.08 -53.24 55.77
C GLU A 12 5.48 -52.96 55.22
N SER A 13 5.60 -52.94 53.90
CA SER A 13 6.78 -52.43 53.22
C SER A 13 6.84 -50.93 53.44
N GLY A 14 7.71 -50.50 54.37
CA GLY A 14 8.06 -49.09 54.51
C GLY A 14 8.62 -48.54 53.20
N PHE A 15 8.30 -47.29 52.90
CA PHE A 15 8.75 -46.59 51.70
C PHE A 15 10.29 -46.59 51.67
N THR A 16 10.89 -47.11 50.59
CA THR A 16 12.35 -47.12 50.50
C THR A 16 12.86 -45.72 50.18
N LEU A 17 14.03 -45.35 50.71
CA LEU A 17 14.68 -44.07 50.40
C LEU A 17 14.87 -43.91 48.87
N LEU A 18 15.17 -45.00 48.18
CA LEU A 18 15.36 -45.04 46.73
C LEU A 18 14.07 -44.71 45.96
N GLU A 19 12.93 -45.23 46.41
CA GLU A 19 11.62 -44.96 45.81
C GLU A 19 11.18 -43.49 46.01
N LEU A 20 11.56 -42.89 47.14
CA LEU A 20 11.34 -41.45 47.41
C LEU A 20 12.18 -40.57 46.49
N ILE A 21 13.47 -40.88 46.36
CA ILE A 21 14.38 -40.14 45.48
C ILE A 21 13.95 -40.29 44.02
N LEU A 22 13.57 -41.50 43.59
CA LEU A 22 13.11 -41.75 42.23
C LEU A 22 11.81 -40.99 41.92
N SER A 23 10.85 -41.01 42.84
CA SER A 23 9.59 -40.27 42.71
C SER A 23 9.84 -38.76 42.60
N LEU A 24 10.70 -38.22 43.46
CA LEU A 24 11.06 -36.81 43.45
C LEU A 24 11.80 -36.41 42.16
N ALA A 25 12.69 -37.27 41.66
CA ALA A 25 13.40 -37.06 40.40
C ALA A 25 12.43 -37.02 39.20
N ILE A 26 11.48 -37.95 39.13
CA ILE A 26 10.46 -37.98 38.07
C ILE A 26 9.59 -36.72 38.13
N VAL A 27 9.13 -36.32 39.32
CA VAL A 27 8.36 -35.07 39.49
C VAL A 27 9.17 -33.86 39.05
N GLY A 28 10.46 -33.79 39.41
CA GLY A 28 11.35 -32.72 38.97
C GLY A 28 11.49 -32.64 37.45
N ILE A 29 11.63 -33.79 36.78
CA ILE A 29 11.70 -33.88 35.30
C ILE A 29 10.38 -33.43 34.68
N ILE A 30 9.23 -33.87 35.20
CA ILE A 30 7.91 -33.47 34.70
C ILE A 30 7.72 -31.95 34.81
N ILE A 31 8.08 -31.37 35.96
CA ILE A 31 7.99 -29.91 36.17
C ILE A 31 8.92 -29.18 35.19
N ALA A 32 10.17 -29.64 35.03
CA ALA A 32 11.12 -29.04 34.09
C ALA A 32 10.61 -29.08 32.64
N LEU A 33 10.06 -30.22 32.19
CA LEU A 33 9.47 -30.35 30.85
C LEU A 33 8.22 -29.48 30.70
N GLY A 34 7.36 -29.43 31.71
CA GLY A 34 6.17 -28.57 31.72
C GLY A 34 6.52 -27.09 31.60
N LEU A 35 7.48 -26.62 32.41
CA LEU A 35 7.98 -25.23 32.34
C LEU A 35 8.67 -24.94 31.02
N GLY A 36 9.43 -25.89 30.47
CA GLY A 36 10.04 -25.79 29.14
C GLY A 36 9.00 -25.63 28.04
N GLY A 37 7.94 -26.44 28.06
CA GLY A 37 6.82 -26.37 27.11
C GLY A 37 6.07 -25.05 27.20
N VAL A 38 5.82 -24.53 28.42
CA VAL A 38 5.17 -23.22 28.61
C VAL A 38 6.05 -22.10 28.03
N ARG A 39 7.35 -22.09 28.33
CA ARG A 39 8.28 -21.08 27.81
C ARG A 39 8.30 -21.08 26.27
N LEU A 40 8.40 -22.26 25.66
CA LEU A 40 8.36 -22.40 24.21
C LEU A 40 7.02 -21.89 23.63
N GLY A 41 5.90 -22.22 24.27
CA GLY A 41 4.58 -21.75 23.86
C GLY A 41 4.45 -20.22 23.90
N VAL A 42 4.97 -19.59 24.96
CA VAL A 42 4.98 -18.12 25.08
C VAL A 42 5.86 -17.50 24.01
N THR A 43 7.10 -17.95 23.84
CA THR A 43 8.01 -17.38 22.82
C THR A 43 7.48 -17.57 21.39
N ALA A 44 6.88 -18.72 21.09
CA ALA A 44 6.28 -18.97 19.77
C ALA A 44 5.07 -18.05 19.52
N ARG A 45 4.26 -17.80 20.56
CA ARG A 45 3.15 -16.85 20.49
C ARG A 45 3.64 -15.43 20.25
N ASP A 46 4.61 -14.96 21.03
CA ASP A 46 5.13 -13.58 20.93
C ASP A 46 5.75 -13.31 19.55
N ALA A 47 6.52 -14.27 19.02
CA ALA A 47 7.06 -14.19 17.66
C ALA A 47 5.95 -14.15 16.60
N GLY A 48 4.87 -14.92 16.80
CA GLY A 48 3.68 -14.90 15.96
C GLY A 48 2.95 -13.56 16.00
N GLU A 49 2.72 -13.00 17.20
CA GLU A 49 2.04 -11.72 17.40
C GLU A 49 2.80 -10.57 16.72
N LYS A 50 4.13 -10.50 16.88
CA LYS A 50 4.98 -9.50 16.18
C LYS A 50 4.85 -9.58 14.66
N LYS A 51 4.84 -10.80 14.12
CA LYS A 51 4.69 -11.01 12.66
C LYS A 51 3.31 -10.58 12.19
N VAL A 52 2.25 -10.96 12.91
CA VAL A 52 0.87 -10.58 12.57
C VAL A 52 0.68 -9.07 12.57
N ASP A 53 1.18 -8.36 13.59
CA ASP A 53 1.11 -6.90 13.67
C ASP A 53 1.76 -6.21 12.45
N THR A 54 2.94 -6.69 12.06
CA THR A 54 3.66 -6.20 10.88
C THR A 54 2.86 -6.39 9.58
N TYR A 55 2.26 -7.56 9.36
CA TYR A 55 1.44 -7.81 8.17
C TYR A 55 0.13 -7.01 8.19
N GLN A 56 -0.45 -6.75 9.36
CA GLN A 56 -1.64 -5.90 9.48
C GLN A 56 -1.34 -4.46 9.06
N ARG A 57 -0.20 -3.91 9.48
CA ARG A 57 0.26 -2.57 9.04
C ARG A 57 0.47 -2.51 7.53
N LEU A 58 1.20 -3.48 6.97
CA LEU A 58 1.40 -3.60 5.52
C LEU A 58 0.08 -3.63 4.77
N ARG A 59 -0.88 -4.42 5.26
CA ARG A 59 -2.20 -4.51 4.65
C ARG A 59 -2.89 -3.15 4.61
N ILE A 60 -2.95 -2.42 5.72
CA ILE A 60 -3.57 -1.10 5.80
C ILE A 60 -2.91 -0.13 4.81
N ILE A 61 -1.57 -0.11 4.75
CA ILE A 61 -0.80 0.73 3.81
C ILE A 61 -1.19 0.39 2.37
N THR A 62 -1.19 -0.90 2.01
CA THR A 62 -1.51 -1.34 0.66
C THR A 62 -2.96 -1.07 0.29
N GLU A 63 -3.90 -1.18 1.23
CA GLU A 63 -5.33 -0.87 1.03
C GLU A 63 -5.52 0.62 0.74
N GLN A 64 -4.91 1.50 1.54
CA GLN A 64 -4.95 2.95 1.32
C GLN A 64 -4.36 3.30 -0.06
N LEU A 65 -3.16 2.83 -0.35
CA LEU A 65 -2.48 3.12 -1.62
C LEU A 65 -3.29 2.60 -2.82
N THR A 66 -3.82 1.38 -2.74
CA THR A 66 -4.66 0.78 -3.78
C THR A 66 -5.94 1.57 -3.99
N GLN A 67 -6.65 1.93 -2.91
CA GLN A 67 -7.89 2.69 -2.98
C GLN A 67 -7.67 4.08 -3.63
N LYS A 68 -6.62 4.80 -3.22
CA LYS A 68 -6.28 6.10 -3.82
C LYS A 68 -5.94 5.94 -5.30
N LEU A 69 -5.11 4.97 -5.64
CA LEU A 69 -4.68 4.70 -7.02
C LEU A 69 -5.83 4.30 -7.93
N GLN A 70 -6.70 3.39 -7.50
CA GLN A 70 -7.84 2.93 -8.31
C GLN A 70 -8.83 4.06 -8.61
N SER A 71 -8.93 5.05 -7.72
CA SER A 71 -9.73 6.27 -7.91
C SER A 71 -8.96 7.41 -8.59
N THR A 72 -7.82 7.13 -9.22
CA THR A 72 -7.07 8.12 -10.02
C THR A 72 -7.73 8.32 -11.37
N TYR A 73 -7.86 9.57 -11.79
CA TYR A 73 -8.36 9.94 -13.12
C TYR A 73 -7.38 10.88 -13.83
N PRO A 74 -7.26 10.86 -15.17
CA PRO A 74 -6.38 11.77 -15.87
C PRO A 74 -6.87 13.22 -15.73
N VAL A 75 -6.16 14.00 -14.92
CA VAL A 75 -6.38 15.44 -14.74
C VAL A 75 -5.24 16.20 -15.42
N PHE A 76 -5.58 17.28 -16.13
CA PHE A 76 -4.62 18.08 -16.89
C PHE A 76 -4.57 19.51 -16.39
N VAL A 77 -3.36 20.03 -16.20
CA VAL A 77 -3.10 21.36 -15.67
C VAL A 77 -2.26 22.19 -16.64
N THR A 78 -2.42 23.51 -16.58
CA THR A 78 -1.64 24.49 -17.36
C THR A 78 -0.50 25.10 -16.55
N GLN A 79 -0.37 24.74 -15.28
CA GLN A 79 0.67 25.15 -14.37
C GLN A 79 1.08 23.93 -13.54
N LYS A 80 2.38 23.77 -13.29
CA LYS A 80 2.91 22.75 -12.37
C LYS A 80 3.81 23.44 -11.37
N ASP A 81 3.58 23.22 -10.08
CA ASP A 81 4.38 23.79 -9.00
C ASP A 81 4.60 25.31 -9.13
N GLY A 82 3.54 26.03 -9.51
CA GLY A 82 3.56 27.48 -9.67
C GLY A 82 4.21 27.96 -10.97
N VAL A 83 4.80 27.07 -11.77
CA VAL A 83 5.44 27.39 -13.05
C VAL A 83 4.43 27.20 -14.19
N PRO A 84 4.07 28.27 -14.94
CA PRO A 84 3.20 28.16 -16.10
C PRO A 84 3.83 27.27 -17.17
N ILE A 85 3.01 26.40 -17.75
CA ILE A 85 3.37 25.63 -18.92
C ILE A 85 3.11 26.53 -20.14
N SER A 86 3.94 26.44 -21.18
CA SER A 86 3.83 27.27 -22.39
C SER A 86 2.38 27.42 -22.87
N GLN A 87 2.02 28.60 -23.39
CA GLN A 87 0.63 28.90 -23.76
C GLN A 87 0.03 27.83 -24.70
N GLY A 88 -1.13 27.30 -24.31
CA GLY A 88 -1.85 26.25 -25.06
C GLY A 88 -1.40 24.82 -24.73
N ASN A 89 -0.35 24.64 -23.93
CA ASN A 89 0.09 23.33 -23.47
C ASN A 89 -0.53 22.95 -22.13
N ARG A 90 -0.77 21.66 -21.94
CA ARG A 90 -1.17 21.06 -20.66
C ARG A 90 -0.25 19.90 -20.31
N VAL A 91 -0.15 19.60 -19.02
CA VAL A 91 0.53 18.40 -18.51
C VAL A 91 -0.42 17.61 -17.63
N MET A 92 -0.23 16.30 -17.57
CA MET A 92 -0.98 15.45 -16.66
C MET A 92 -0.53 15.68 -15.21
N ALA A 93 -1.47 15.82 -14.29
CA ALA A 93 -1.28 15.90 -12.85
C ALA A 93 -1.03 14.49 -12.26
N PHE A 94 0.00 13.83 -12.76
CA PHE A 94 0.48 12.53 -12.32
C PHE A 94 2.00 12.52 -12.41
N GLU A 95 2.66 12.22 -11.29
CA GLU A 95 4.11 12.12 -11.18
C GLU A 95 4.45 10.83 -10.44
N GLY A 96 5.02 9.88 -11.18
CA GLY A 96 5.49 8.62 -10.65
C GLY A 96 7.02 8.56 -10.66
N ASN A 97 7.64 8.55 -9.48
CA ASN A 97 9.06 8.26 -9.31
C ASN A 97 9.23 6.84 -8.76
N SER A 98 10.47 6.34 -8.75
CA SER A 98 10.74 4.99 -8.24
C SER A 98 10.47 4.81 -6.75
N ASN A 99 10.38 5.91 -5.98
CA ASN A 99 10.20 5.93 -4.53
C ASN A 99 9.17 6.96 -4.04
N SER A 100 8.47 7.62 -4.95
CA SER A 100 7.40 8.56 -4.61
C SER A 100 6.37 8.61 -5.71
N LEU A 101 5.13 8.90 -5.34
CA LEU A 101 4.02 8.93 -6.28
C LEU A 101 3.05 10.03 -5.87
N ARG A 102 2.84 10.99 -6.77
CA ARG A 102 1.97 12.15 -6.59
C ARG A 102 0.92 12.19 -7.70
N PHE A 103 -0.34 12.28 -7.35
CA PHE A 103 -1.44 12.25 -8.33
C PHE A 103 -2.73 12.83 -7.75
N VAL A 104 -3.72 13.04 -8.63
CA VAL A 104 -5.07 13.47 -8.23
C VAL A 104 -5.99 12.25 -8.14
N THR A 105 -6.76 12.16 -7.07
CA THR A 105 -7.71 11.06 -6.82
C THR A 105 -9.09 11.58 -6.45
N PHE A 106 -10.10 10.75 -6.71
CA PHE A 106 -11.52 10.97 -6.39
C PHE A 106 -11.99 10.07 -5.24
N SER A 107 -11.07 9.36 -4.60
CA SER A 107 -11.36 8.62 -3.36
C SER A 107 -11.76 9.57 -2.22
N THR A 108 -12.37 9.04 -1.17
CA THR A 108 -12.63 9.82 0.05
C THR A 108 -11.30 10.16 0.76
N PRO A 109 -11.02 11.43 1.11
CA PRO A 109 -9.92 11.80 2.00
C PRO A 109 -10.04 11.11 3.36
N ILE A 110 -8.91 10.84 4.04
CA ILE A 110 -8.96 10.21 5.38
C ILE A 110 -9.68 11.12 6.38
N THR A 111 -9.52 12.43 6.24
CA THR A 111 -10.08 13.44 7.16
C THR A 111 -11.45 13.96 6.74
N ALA A 112 -12.09 13.40 5.71
CA ALA A 112 -13.37 13.89 5.21
C ALA A 112 -14.52 13.64 6.20
N VAL A 113 -14.70 14.56 7.15
CA VAL A 113 -15.89 14.68 7.99
C VAL A 113 -16.75 15.78 7.41
N GLY A 114 -17.68 15.42 6.51
CA GLY A 114 -18.73 16.33 6.03
C GLY A 114 -18.34 17.33 4.93
N GLN A 115 -17.26 17.10 4.18
CA GLN A 115 -16.89 17.93 3.01
C GLN A 115 -17.40 17.35 1.68
N ASP A 116 -17.84 18.23 0.78
CA ASP A 116 -18.37 17.92 -0.57
C ASP A 116 -17.28 17.74 -1.65
N THR A 117 -16.00 17.96 -1.33
CA THR A 117 -14.90 17.87 -2.30
C THR A 117 -14.27 16.48 -2.28
N TRP A 118 -14.72 15.60 -3.18
CA TRP A 118 -14.13 14.25 -3.33
C TRP A 118 -12.79 14.24 -4.08
N THR A 119 -12.43 15.33 -4.75
CA THR A 119 -11.19 15.43 -5.53
C THR A 119 -10.08 16.10 -4.70
N HIS A 120 -8.99 15.39 -4.50
CA HIS A 120 -7.83 15.89 -3.77
C HIS A 120 -6.53 15.36 -4.40
N GLU A 121 -5.43 16.02 -4.06
CA GLU A 121 -4.10 15.58 -4.44
C GLU A 121 -3.54 14.67 -3.34
N VAL A 122 -2.87 13.59 -3.74
CA VAL A 122 -2.22 12.66 -2.81
C VAL A 122 -0.77 12.49 -3.20
N GLN A 123 0.12 12.39 -2.21
CA GLN A 123 1.51 11.99 -2.41
C GLN A 123 1.94 10.93 -1.41
N PHE A 124 2.49 9.82 -1.90
CA PHE A 124 3.17 8.80 -1.11
C PHE A 124 4.68 8.95 -1.28
N TYR A 125 5.43 8.97 -0.18
CA TYR A 125 6.89 9.05 -0.21
C TYR A 125 7.51 8.59 1.12
N LEU A 126 8.79 8.24 1.10
CA LEU A 126 9.58 8.05 2.31
C LEU A 126 10.21 9.37 2.74
N GLY A 127 10.04 9.75 4.01
CA GLY A 127 10.56 11.01 4.51
C GLY A 127 10.28 11.22 5.99
N LYS A 128 10.45 12.47 6.43
CA LYS A 128 10.09 12.90 7.78
C LYS A 128 8.72 13.54 7.76
N HIS A 129 7.89 13.20 8.72
CA HIS A 129 6.63 13.87 8.96
C HIS A 129 6.90 15.34 9.33
N PRO A 130 6.26 16.33 8.68
CA PRO A 130 6.57 17.75 8.92
C PRO A 130 6.38 18.21 10.36
N GLU A 131 5.33 17.74 11.04
CA GLU A 131 5.04 18.15 12.43
C GLU A 131 5.75 17.31 13.49
N THR A 132 5.72 15.98 13.36
CA THR A 132 6.24 15.06 14.39
C THR A 132 7.72 14.72 14.21
N GLU A 133 8.33 15.12 13.09
CA GLU A 133 9.70 14.80 12.65
C GLU A 133 10.03 13.31 12.53
N LYS A 134 9.06 12.42 12.80
CA LYS A 134 9.22 10.98 12.69
C LYS A 134 9.46 10.57 11.25
N GLN A 135 10.41 9.66 11.06
CA GLN A 135 10.75 9.12 9.75
C GLN A 135 9.88 7.90 9.43
N GLY A 136 9.50 7.75 8.16
CA GLY A 136 8.77 6.58 7.69
C GLY A 136 8.11 6.79 6.34
N LEU A 137 7.13 5.94 6.04
CA LEU A 137 6.24 6.10 4.90
C LEU A 137 5.19 7.16 5.23
N ILE A 138 5.20 8.24 4.44
CA ILE A 138 4.28 9.37 4.58
C ILE A 138 3.27 9.33 3.44
N MET A 139 2.01 9.56 3.79
CA MET A 139 0.96 9.94 2.85
C MET A 139 0.58 11.39 3.11
N MET A 140 0.62 12.20 2.08
CA MET A 140 0.13 13.58 2.09
C MET A 140 -1.21 13.62 1.35
N GLU A 141 -2.19 14.33 1.90
CA GLU A 141 -3.43 14.69 1.23
C GLU A 141 -3.52 16.22 1.18
N LYS A 142 -3.81 16.78 0.00
CA LYS A 142 -3.99 18.22 -0.19
C LYS A 142 -5.31 18.51 -0.88
N GLU A 143 -6.11 19.36 -0.26
CA GLU A 143 -7.37 19.82 -0.84
C GLU A 143 -7.12 20.66 -2.09
N ILE A 144 -7.99 20.49 -3.09
CA ILE A 144 -7.92 21.27 -4.33
C ILE A 144 -8.94 22.41 -4.22
N LEU A 145 -8.45 23.59 -3.85
CA LEU A 145 -9.26 24.81 -3.80
C LEU A 145 -8.99 25.69 -5.03
N ASN A 146 -10.04 26.32 -5.56
CA ASN A 146 -9.97 27.30 -6.66
C ASN A 146 -9.19 26.84 -7.91
N GLY A 147 -9.21 25.54 -8.22
CA GLY A 147 -8.51 24.97 -9.38
C GLY A 147 -6.99 24.90 -9.24
N ASN A 148 -6.44 25.04 -8.02
CA ASN A 148 -5.02 25.05 -7.73
C ASN A 148 -4.40 23.63 -7.69
N ILE A 149 -4.68 22.84 -8.73
CA ILE A 149 -4.29 21.44 -8.88
C ILE A 149 -2.79 21.35 -9.13
N PHE A 150 -2.07 20.45 -8.45
CA PHE A 150 -0.63 20.23 -8.67
C PHE A 150 0.23 21.48 -8.45
N SER A 151 -0.21 22.31 -7.50
CA SER A 151 0.50 23.51 -7.03
C SER A 151 1.58 23.15 -6.00
N PRO A 152 2.52 24.06 -5.68
CA PRO A 152 3.56 23.78 -4.69
C PRO A 152 2.97 23.30 -3.37
N ILE A 153 3.59 22.29 -2.78
CA ILE A 153 3.17 21.75 -1.50
C ILE A 153 3.86 22.57 -0.41
N ASN A 154 3.07 23.23 0.43
CA ASN A 154 3.55 23.92 1.62
C ASN A 154 3.14 23.09 2.84
N PRO A 155 4.10 22.57 3.63
CA PRO A 155 3.77 21.77 4.81
C PRO A 155 2.94 22.46 5.88
N ASN A 156 2.95 23.79 5.90
CA ASN A 156 2.24 24.59 6.91
C ASN A 156 0.89 25.13 6.42
N ASP A 157 0.38 24.63 5.30
CA ASP A 157 -0.91 25.04 4.74
C ASP A 157 -2.04 24.22 5.36
N ASP A 158 -3.10 24.88 5.85
CA ASP A 158 -4.26 24.23 6.48
C ASP A 158 -4.96 23.23 5.53
N THR A 159 -4.78 23.42 4.22
CA THR A 159 -5.32 22.53 3.17
C THR A 159 -4.53 21.24 2.97
N THR A 160 -3.37 21.10 3.62
CA THR A 160 -2.45 19.97 3.45
C THR A 160 -2.31 19.19 4.75
N GLN A 161 -2.59 17.90 4.69
CA GLN A 161 -2.53 16.97 5.82
C GLN A 161 -1.48 15.90 5.55
N TYR A 162 -0.75 15.50 6.59
CA TYR A 162 0.28 14.46 6.53
C TYR A 162 -0.07 13.32 7.48
N PHE A 163 0.11 12.09 7.00
CA PHE A 163 -0.14 10.87 7.76
C PHE A 163 1.12 10.02 7.74
N LEU A 164 1.65 9.72 8.92
CA LEU A 164 2.70 8.72 9.09
C LEU A 164 2.05 7.33 9.06
N LEU A 165 2.20 6.62 7.95
CA LEU A 165 1.59 5.31 7.78
C LEU A 165 2.36 4.21 8.52
N ALA A 166 3.70 4.29 8.53
CA ALA A 166 4.57 3.34 9.22
C ALA A 166 5.99 3.89 9.39
N GLU A 167 6.57 3.68 10.58
CA GLU A 167 7.94 4.11 10.95
C GLU A 167 9.01 3.09 10.54
N ASP A 168 8.63 1.82 10.42
CA ASP A 168 9.47 0.67 10.12
C ASP A 168 9.62 0.40 8.62
N VAL A 169 8.89 1.13 7.78
CA VAL A 169 9.08 1.10 6.33
C VAL A 169 10.31 1.92 5.96
N THR A 170 11.27 1.25 5.34
CA THR A 170 12.59 1.80 4.98
C THR A 170 12.79 1.89 3.47
N GLU A 171 12.05 1.11 2.68
CA GLU A 171 12.08 1.16 1.22
C GLU A 171 10.68 1.19 0.62
N LEU A 172 10.50 2.03 -0.40
CA LEU A 172 9.33 2.07 -1.27
C LEU A 172 9.82 1.99 -2.70
N LYS A 173 9.43 0.93 -3.41
CA LYS A 173 9.78 0.70 -4.81
C LYS A 173 8.51 0.71 -5.64
N LEU A 174 8.51 1.58 -6.65
CA LEU A 174 7.38 1.79 -7.55
C LEU A 174 7.83 1.58 -8.99
N ARG A 175 7.05 0.81 -9.73
CA ARG A 175 7.20 0.61 -11.17
C ARG A 175 5.85 0.80 -11.84
N TYR A 176 5.88 1.21 -13.10
CA TYR A 176 4.70 1.64 -13.83
C TYR A 176 4.63 0.92 -15.16
N TYR A 177 3.47 0.38 -15.50
CA TYR A 177 3.26 -0.27 -16.78
C TYR A 177 2.69 0.73 -17.78
N GLU A 178 3.54 1.20 -18.69
CA GLU A 178 3.12 2.09 -19.77
C GLU A 178 2.69 1.28 -20.98
N VAL A 179 1.62 1.70 -21.64
CA VAL A 179 1.13 1.09 -22.88
C VAL A 179 1.09 2.15 -23.97
N LYS A 180 1.71 1.84 -25.10
CA LYS A 180 1.76 2.67 -26.30
C LYS A 180 1.00 2.00 -27.43
N LYS A 181 0.20 2.78 -28.14
CA LYS A 181 -0.44 2.33 -29.38
C LYS A 181 0.59 2.27 -30.51
N LEU A 182 0.64 1.14 -31.20
CA LEU A 182 1.56 0.91 -32.32
C LEU A 182 1.09 1.64 -33.57
N GLN A 183 2.03 2.14 -34.36
CA GLN A 183 1.71 2.77 -35.65
C GLN A 183 1.37 1.70 -36.69
N LYS A 184 0.56 2.05 -37.71
CA LYS A 184 0.10 1.07 -38.72
C LYS A 184 1.23 0.25 -39.36
N GLN A 185 2.40 0.85 -39.57
CA GLN A 185 3.59 0.17 -40.11
C GLN A 185 4.15 -0.88 -39.15
N GLU A 186 4.18 -0.59 -37.84
CA GLU A 186 4.66 -1.51 -36.79
C GLU A 186 3.66 -2.68 -36.58
N VAL A 187 2.37 -2.45 -36.80
CA VAL A 187 1.30 -3.46 -36.65
C VAL A 187 1.40 -4.56 -37.71
N GLU A 188 1.81 -4.20 -38.94
CA GLU A 188 2.00 -5.15 -40.05
C GLU A 188 3.20 -6.10 -39.80
N GLU A 189 4.23 -5.64 -39.10
CA GLU A 189 5.40 -6.44 -38.71
C GLU A 189 5.14 -7.34 -37.48
N LEU A 190 4.24 -6.93 -36.58
CA LEU A 190 3.97 -7.59 -35.29
C LEU A 190 2.67 -8.44 -35.29
N ASN A 191 2.30 -9.04 -36.43
CA ASN A 191 1.16 -9.96 -36.55
C ASN A 191 -0.17 -9.42 -35.99
N GLY A 192 -0.46 -8.12 -36.16
CA GLY A 192 -1.74 -7.53 -35.75
C GLY A 192 -1.82 -7.11 -34.28
N LEU A 193 -0.72 -7.14 -33.52
CA LEU A 193 -0.64 -6.46 -32.22
C LEU A 193 -0.86 -4.96 -32.41
N THR A 194 -1.83 -4.39 -31.68
CA THR A 194 -2.20 -2.96 -31.79
C THR A 194 -1.53 -2.08 -30.73
N HIS A 195 -1.00 -2.70 -29.67
CA HIS A 195 -0.42 -2.02 -28.51
C HIS A 195 0.84 -2.76 -28.04
N SER A 196 1.80 -2.01 -27.52
CA SER A 196 2.99 -2.53 -26.86
C SER A 196 3.10 -1.91 -25.46
N GLY A 197 3.50 -2.71 -24.47
CA GLY A 197 3.66 -2.22 -23.11
C GLY A 197 5.02 -2.56 -22.51
N GLN A 198 5.47 -1.74 -21.58
CA GLN A 198 6.74 -1.89 -20.89
C GLN A 198 6.65 -1.40 -19.45
N TRP A 199 7.40 -2.04 -18.55
CA TRP A 199 7.56 -1.57 -17.18
C TRP A 199 8.67 -0.52 -17.12
N VAL A 200 8.37 0.63 -16.55
CA VAL A 200 9.30 1.74 -16.32
C VAL A 200 9.35 2.09 -14.84
N ASN A 201 10.47 2.63 -14.36
CA ASN A 201 10.63 3.00 -12.94
C ASN A 201 10.17 4.43 -12.63
N ARG A 202 9.67 5.13 -13.66
CA ARG A 202 9.38 6.55 -13.62
C ARG A 202 8.40 6.92 -14.72
N VAL A 203 7.41 7.75 -14.39
CA VAL A 203 6.43 8.31 -15.30
C VAL A 203 6.37 9.82 -15.07
N PHE A 204 6.82 10.57 -16.07
CA PHE A 204 6.66 12.02 -16.16
C PHE A 204 6.03 12.37 -17.50
N MET A 205 4.95 13.12 -17.47
CA MET A 205 4.31 13.55 -18.71
C MET A 205 4.98 14.81 -19.25
N ASN A 206 5.36 14.79 -20.52
CA ASN A 206 5.78 16.01 -21.21
C ASN A 206 4.56 16.90 -21.52
N PRO A 207 4.69 18.22 -21.46
CA PRO A 207 3.65 19.12 -21.91
C PRO A 207 3.21 18.82 -23.35
N PHE A 208 1.90 18.79 -23.58
CA PHE A 208 1.31 18.61 -24.91
C PHE A 208 0.34 19.73 -25.24
N GLN A 209 0.22 20.05 -26.52
CA GLN A 209 -0.63 21.13 -27.01
C GLN A 209 -2.09 20.64 -27.11
N VAL A 210 -3.03 21.43 -26.62
CA VAL A 210 -4.47 21.09 -26.71
C VAL A 210 -5.12 21.98 -27.76
N ASP A 211 -5.74 21.38 -28.77
CA ASP A 211 -6.57 22.11 -29.73
C ASP A 211 -7.72 22.80 -28.99
N GLN A 212 -7.88 24.12 -29.19
CA GLN A 212 -8.85 24.94 -28.45
C GLN A 212 -10.32 24.68 -28.83
N LYS A 213 -10.61 23.81 -29.80
CA LYS A 213 -11.98 23.43 -30.14
C LYS A 213 -12.48 22.42 -29.12
N PRO A 214 -13.63 22.64 -28.45
CA PRO A 214 -14.19 21.65 -27.55
C PRO A 214 -14.47 20.37 -28.34
N PRO A 215 -13.80 19.26 -28.02
CA PRO A 215 -14.05 18.01 -28.74
C PRO A 215 -15.46 17.50 -28.42
N SER A 216 -16.20 17.03 -29.43
CA SER A 216 -17.52 16.40 -29.22
C SER A 216 -17.48 15.21 -28.25
N ASN A 217 -16.30 14.59 -28.07
CA ASN A 217 -16.01 13.66 -27.00
C ASN A 217 -14.55 13.87 -26.53
N PRO A 218 -14.32 14.43 -25.33
CA PRO A 218 -12.99 14.76 -24.83
C PRO A 218 -12.08 13.54 -24.61
N LEU A 219 -12.63 12.37 -24.28
CA LEU A 219 -11.88 11.12 -24.14
C LEU A 219 -11.36 10.61 -25.48
N LEU A 220 -12.22 10.60 -26.50
CA LEU A 220 -11.87 10.14 -27.86
C LEU A 220 -10.91 11.09 -28.58
N ALA A 221 -11.04 12.40 -28.35
CA ALA A 221 -10.08 13.38 -28.86
C ALA A 221 -8.74 13.30 -28.12
N PHE A 222 -8.77 13.05 -26.80
CA PHE A 222 -7.58 12.78 -26.01
C PHE A 222 -6.84 11.53 -26.50
N GLU A 223 -7.50 10.40 -26.70
CA GLU A 223 -6.87 9.17 -27.22
C GLU A 223 -6.33 9.32 -28.65
N LYS A 224 -6.96 10.17 -29.48
CA LYS A 224 -6.51 10.45 -30.85
C LYS A 224 -5.33 11.42 -30.90
N ALA A 225 -5.31 12.42 -30.04
CA ALA A 225 -4.27 13.46 -30.00
C ALA A 225 -3.07 13.05 -29.13
N ASN A 226 -3.30 12.32 -28.04
CA ASN A 226 -2.29 11.91 -27.09
C ASN A 226 -1.99 10.43 -27.21
N LYS A 227 -0.73 10.12 -27.57
CA LYS A 227 -0.15 8.79 -27.53
C LYS A 227 0.07 8.25 -26.10
N ILE A 228 -0.39 8.96 -25.05
CA ILE A 228 -0.01 8.71 -23.66
C ILE A 228 -1.23 8.77 -22.74
N SER A 229 -1.64 7.60 -22.26
CA SER A 229 -2.60 7.45 -21.16
C SER A 229 -1.86 7.44 -19.82
N LEU A 230 -2.60 7.55 -18.71
CA LEU A 230 -2.08 7.10 -17.41
C LEU A 230 -1.43 5.72 -17.55
N PRO A 231 -0.43 5.38 -16.70
CA PRO A 231 0.06 4.01 -16.65
C PRO A 231 -1.11 3.06 -16.42
N ARG A 232 -1.07 1.88 -17.04
CA ARG A 232 -2.15 0.88 -16.93
C ARG A 232 -2.07 0.08 -15.64
N ALA A 233 -0.90 0.04 -15.02
CA ALA A 233 -0.71 -0.57 -13.72
C ALA A 233 0.45 0.10 -12.97
N VAL A 234 0.42 -0.01 -11.65
CA VAL A 234 1.52 0.35 -10.75
C VAL A 234 1.89 -0.89 -9.95
N GLU A 235 3.15 -1.30 -10.00
CA GLU A 235 3.72 -2.33 -9.14
C GLU A 235 4.35 -1.63 -7.93
N ILE A 236 3.99 -2.11 -6.73
CA ILE A 236 4.39 -1.54 -5.45
C ILE A 236 5.10 -2.63 -4.66
N SER A 237 6.30 -2.33 -4.17
CA SER A 237 7.02 -3.18 -3.22
C SER A 237 7.46 -2.35 -2.02
N ILE A 238 7.17 -2.83 -0.83
CA ILE A 238 7.43 -2.13 0.44
C ILE A 238 8.47 -2.94 1.21
N GLY A 239 9.60 -2.30 1.55
CA GLY A 239 10.64 -2.88 2.39
C GLY A 239 10.48 -2.43 3.84
N ILE A 240 10.41 -3.39 4.76
CA ILE A 240 10.30 -3.15 6.20
C ILE A 240 11.55 -3.65 6.89
N THR A 241 12.03 -2.84 7.83
CA THR A 241 13.12 -3.20 8.73
C THR A 241 12.55 -3.26 10.15
N PRO A 242 12.53 -4.44 10.80
CA PRO A 242 12.02 -4.58 12.16
C PRO A 242 12.72 -3.61 13.11
N LYS A 243 11.95 -2.96 13.99
CA LYS A 243 12.53 -2.15 15.07
C LYS A 243 13.35 -3.07 16.00
N ARG A 244 14.57 -2.65 16.34
CA ARG A 244 15.37 -3.33 17.38
C ARG A 244 14.57 -3.29 18.69
N ASP A 245 14.46 -4.43 19.36
CA ASP A 245 14.00 -4.45 20.74
C ASP A 245 15.10 -3.83 21.61
N GLU A 246 14.83 -2.70 22.25
CA GLU A 246 15.79 -1.99 23.12
C GLU A 246 16.24 -2.84 24.33
N ASN A 247 15.57 -3.97 24.60
CA ASN A 247 15.83 -4.88 25.72
C ASN A 247 16.53 -6.19 25.33
N SER A 248 16.85 -6.42 24.05
CA SER A 248 17.55 -7.62 23.62
C SER A 248 19.04 -7.34 23.38
N ASP A 249 19.90 -7.87 24.24
CA ASP A 249 21.36 -7.90 24.06
C ASP A 249 21.80 -8.88 22.94
N GLU A 250 20.84 -9.52 22.26
CA GLU A 250 21.08 -10.45 21.16
C GLU A 250 21.15 -9.70 19.82
N ASP A 251 22.30 -9.88 19.17
CA ASP A 251 22.65 -9.57 17.78
C ASP A 251 22.99 -8.11 17.40
N LYS A 252 24.31 -7.91 17.23
CA LYS A 252 24.96 -6.72 16.63
C LYS A 252 24.87 -6.70 15.10
N GLU A 253 24.05 -7.53 14.48
CA GLU A 253 23.77 -7.44 13.05
C GLU A 253 22.68 -6.39 12.82
N ASP A 254 22.84 -5.61 11.75
CA ASP A 254 21.79 -4.66 11.36
C ASP A 254 20.58 -5.44 10.88
N PRO A 255 19.37 -5.09 11.36
CA PRO A 255 18.15 -5.82 11.01
C PRO A 255 17.98 -5.85 9.49
N GLU A 256 17.83 -7.05 8.93
CA GLU A 256 17.68 -7.24 7.49
C GLU A 256 16.32 -6.69 7.02
N THR A 257 16.34 -5.90 5.95
CA THR A 257 15.12 -5.40 5.32
C THR A 257 14.44 -6.53 4.54
N PHE A 258 13.20 -6.85 4.88
CA PHE A 258 12.39 -7.78 4.10
C PHE A 258 11.36 -7.03 3.25
N PHE A 259 11.07 -7.56 2.06
CA PHE A 259 10.09 -6.96 1.15
C PHE A 259 8.74 -7.66 1.24
N SER A 260 7.67 -6.87 1.19
CA SER A 260 6.35 -7.38 0.87
C SER A 260 6.36 -8.01 -0.53
N PRO A 261 5.55 -9.05 -0.78
CA PRO A 261 5.25 -9.47 -2.14
C PRO A 261 4.82 -8.26 -3.00
N PRO A 262 5.32 -8.11 -4.24
CA PRO A 262 4.93 -7.01 -5.09
C PRO A 262 3.42 -7.02 -5.35
N LEU A 263 2.78 -5.88 -5.16
CA LEU A 263 1.36 -5.68 -5.46
C LEU A 263 1.24 -4.93 -6.78
N VAL A 264 0.47 -5.47 -7.72
CA VAL A 264 0.16 -4.80 -8.99
C VAL A 264 -1.26 -4.23 -8.93
N VAL A 265 -1.35 -2.91 -8.90
CA VAL A 265 -2.62 -2.17 -8.94
C VAL A 265 -2.89 -1.75 -10.36
N LEU A 266 -3.98 -2.25 -10.95
CA LEU A 266 -4.42 -1.82 -12.26
C LEU A 266 -5.09 -0.45 -12.18
N LEU A 267 -4.80 0.41 -13.15
CA LEU A 267 -5.39 1.74 -13.27
C LEU A 267 -6.27 1.81 -14.52
N ASN A 268 -7.40 2.53 -14.41
CA ASN A 268 -8.36 2.70 -15.52
C ASN A 268 -8.84 1.38 -16.14
N SER A 269 -8.95 0.31 -15.36
CA SER A 269 -9.49 -0.96 -15.83
C SER A 269 -11.02 -0.93 -15.79
N GLY A 270 -11.67 -0.88 -16.97
CA GLY A 270 -13.10 -1.15 -17.11
C GLY A 270 -14.05 0.02 -16.83
N MET A 271 -13.58 1.27 -16.80
CA MET A 271 -14.45 2.42 -16.57
C MET A 271 -15.05 2.92 -17.90
N GLU A 272 -16.21 2.38 -18.30
CA GLU A 272 -17.08 3.05 -19.26
C GLU A 272 -17.90 4.10 -18.50
N ILE A 273 -17.55 5.38 -18.66
CA ILE A 273 -18.37 6.47 -18.13
C ILE A 273 -19.66 6.48 -18.97
N ALA A 274 -20.79 6.12 -18.36
CA ALA A 274 -22.09 6.23 -19.01
C ALA A 274 -22.28 7.68 -19.49
N VAL A 275 -22.35 7.85 -20.81
CA VAL A 275 -22.67 9.16 -21.40
C VAL A 275 -24.12 9.44 -21.02
N PRO A 276 -24.44 10.57 -20.33
CA PRO A 276 -25.82 10.88 -20.00
C PRO A 276 -26.63 10.98 -21.30
N GLU A 277 -27.82 10.35 -21.32
CA GLU A 277 -28.74 10.45 -22.45
C GLU A 277 -29.01 11.93 -22.75
N LYS A 278 -28.72 12.35 -23.98
CA LYS A 278 -29.20 13.65 -24.47
C LYS A 278 -30.72 13.59 -24.46
N LYS A 279 -31.36 14.27 -23.52
CA LYS A 279 -32.78 14.61 -23.67
C LYS A 279 -32.88 15.50 -24.90
N GLU A 280 -33.49 14.97 -25.96
CA GLU A 280 -33.97 15.81 -27.06
C GLU A 280 -34.95 16.80 -26.44
N GLU A 281 -34.61 18.09 -26.46
CA GLU A 281 -35.59 19.14 -26.19
C GLU A 281 -36.66 19.01 -27.27
N GLU A 282 -37.82 18.46 -26.89
CA GLU A 282 -39.03 18.56 -27.70
C GLU A 282 -39.28 20.06 -27.91
N ASN A 283 -39.01 20.51 -29.14
CA ASN A 283 -39.44 21.81 -29.63
C ASN A 283 -40.97 21.85 -29.55
N GLU A 284 -41.48 22.42 -28.47
CA GLU A 284 -42.86 22.85 -28.34
C GLU A 284 -43.08 23.97 -29.37
N LYS A 285 -43.58 23.60 -30.55
CA LYS A 285 -44.04 24.54 -31.56
C LYS A 285 -45.35 25.18 -31.09
N ALA A 286 -45.31 26.49 -30.88
CA ALA A 286 -46.47 27.37 -30.98
C ALA A 286 -46.94 27.50 -32.44
#